data_AF-A0A3R7KFR0-F1
#
_entry.id   AF-A0A3R7KFR0-F1
#
_cell.length_a   1.000
_cell.length_b   1.000
_cell.length_c   1.000
_cell.angle_alpha   90.00
_cell.angle_beta   90.00
_cell.angle_gamma   90.00
#
_symmetry.space_group_name_H-M   'P 1'
#
loop_
_entity.id
_entity.type
_entity.pdbx_description
1 polymer ?
#
loop_
_entity_poly.entity_id
_entity_poly.type
_entity_poly.pdbx_seq_one_letter_code
_entity_poly.pdbx_strand_id
1 'polypeptide(L)'
;MNVLNALKSILFYPMMWLRGVFLLVGKILQGFFLLGLILVLFIAQGQEYFWTLVLMFAGGSFSFFLLTHFYDQILLRLNPTGKDLILVQ
;
A
#
# COMPACT_ATOMS: atom_id res chain seq x y z
N MET A 1 -18.84 -25.82 -8.47
CA MET A 1 -17.90 -24.71 -8.17
C MET A 1 -16.50 -25.24 -8.34
N ASN A 2 -15.69 -24.68 -9.25
CA ASN A 2 -14.33 -25.19 -9.49
C ASN A 2 -13.45 -24.99 -8.25
N VAL A 3 -12.54 -25.93 -7.95
CA VAL A 3 -11.61 -25.87 -6.80
C VAL A 3 -10.85 -24.53 -6.77
N LEU A 4 -10.45 -24.03 -7.95
CA LEU A 4 -9.81 -22.72 -8.10
C LEU A 4 -10.68 -21.55 -7.62
N ASN A 5 -12.00 -21.61 -7.85
CA ASN A 5 -12.93 -20.56 -7.40
C ASN A 5 -13.14 -20.61 -5.89
N ALA A 6 -13.12 -21.81 -5.28
CA ALA A 6 -13.17 -21.97 -3.84
C ALA A 6 -11.90 -21.42 -3.15
N LEU A 7 -10.72 -21.64 -3.74
CA LEU A 7 -9.47 -21.07 -3.24
C LEU A 7 -9.45 -19.54 -3.34
N LYS A 8 -9.91 -18.99 -4.46
CA LYS A 8 -10.04 -17.53 -4.63
C LYS A 8 -10.97 -16.92 -3.60
N SER A 9 -12.14 -17.52 -3.34
CA SER A 9 -13.07 -16.98 -2.35
C SER A 9 -12.53 -17.07 -0.92
N ILE A 10 -11.85 -18.17 -0.55
CA ILE A 10 -11.21 -18.31 0.76
C ILE A 10 -10.17 -17.22 1.02
N LEU A 11 -9.42 -16.80 -0.01
CA LEU A 11 -8.43 -15.72 0.12
C LEU A 11 -9.06 -14.32 0.04
N PHE A 12 -10.07 -14.17 -0.81
CA PHE A 12 -10.71 -12.89 -1.12
C PHE A 12 -11.46 -12.31 0.07
N TYR A 13 -12.29 -13.10 0.77
CA TYR A 13 -13.11 -12.57 1.86
C TYR A 13 -12.28 -12.05 3.05
N PRO A 14 -11.24 -12.76 3.54
CA PRO A 14 -10.35 -12.22 4.57
C PRO A 14 -9.61 -10.96 4.12
N MET A 15 -9.11 -10.92 2.87
CA MET A 15 -8.48 -9.71 2.33
C MET A 15 -9.48 -8.55 2.22
N MET A 16 -10.70 -8.80 1.76
CA MET A 16 -11.74 -7.76 1.69
C MET A 16 -12.07 -7.20 3.08
N TRP A 17 -12.15 -8.06 4.10
CA TRP A 17 -12.41 -7.63 5.47
C TRP A 17 -11.24 -6.80 6.04
N LEU A 18 -10.00 -7.22 5.79
CA LEU A 18 -8.80 -6.51 6.26
C LEU A 18 -8.49 -5.22 5.47
N ARG A 19 -9.07 -5.05 4.27
CA ARG A 19 -8.78 -3.93 3.35
C ARG A 19 -8.79 -2.59 4.05
N GLY A 20 -9.85 -2.28 4.80
CA GLY A 20 -10.01 -0.97 5.43
C GLY A 20 -8.87 -0.64 6.39
N VAL A 21 -8.51 -1.58 7.27
CA VAL A 21 -7.42 -1.41 8.23
C VAL A 21 -6.07 -1.35 7.51
N PHE A 22 -5.86 -2.23 6.53
CA PHE A 22 -4.61 -2.28 5.77
C PHE A 22 -4.34 -0.98 5.01
N LEU A 23 -5.37 -0.46 4.31
CA LEU A 23 -5.26 0.81 3.58
C LEU A 23 -5.09 2.00 4.53
N LEU A 24 -5.79 2.01 5.67
CA LEU A 24 -5.65 3.08 6.66
C LEU A 24 -4.22 3.12 7.21
N VAL A 25 -3.70 1.99 7.68
CA VAL A 25 -2.32 1.90 8.20
C VAL A 25 -1.31 2.22 7.11
N GLY A 26 -1.49 1.68 5.91
CA GLY A 26 -0.62 1.95 4.77
C GLY A 26 -0.59 3.42 4.37
N LYS A 27 -1.74 4.09 4.28
CA LYS A 27 -1.84 5.53 3.97
C LYS A 27 -1.22 6.39 5.07
N ILE A 28 -1.40 6.05 6.34
CA ILE A 28 -0.77 6.77 7.47
C ILE A 28 0.75 6.64 7.41
N LEU A 29 1.26 5.42 7.22
CA LEU A 29 2.70 5.19 7.13
C LEU A 29 3.30 5.89 5.90
N GLN A 30 2.67 5.78 4.74
CA GLN A 30 3.05 6.53 3.54
C GLN A 30 3.13 8.04 3.82
N GLY A 31 2.10 8.61 4.44
CA GLY A 31 2.05 10.02 4.81
C GLY A 31 3.17 10.41 5.79
N PHE A 32 3.43 9.57 6.80
CA PHE A 32 4.52 9.77 7.75
C PHE A 32 5.89 9.83 7.05
N PHE A 33 6.18 8.88 6.17
CA PHE A 33 7.43 8.89 5.41
C PHE A 33 7.52 10.07 4.45
N LEU A 34 6.41 10.47 3.82
CA LEU A 34 6.38 11.62 2.93
C LEU A 34 6.60 12.95 3.67
N LEU A 35 5.99 13.12 4.85
CA LEU A 35 6.25 14.27 5.71
C LEU A 35 7.71 14.27 6.21
N GLY A 36 8.24 13.11 6.58
CA GLY A 36 9.65 12.97 6.93
C GLY A 36 10.58 13.36 5.79
N LEU A 37 10.28 12.95 4.55
CA LEU A 37 11.02 13.37 3.36
C LEU A 37 11.03 14.89 3.21
N ILE A 38 9.86 15.52 3.34
CA ILE A 38 9.74 16.99 3.27
C ILE A 38 10.65 17.64 4.32
N LEU A 39 10.60 17.19 5.58
CA LEU A 39 11.46 17.74 6.64
C LEU A 39 12.95 17.57 6.34
N VAL A 40 13.37 16.40 5.86
CA VAL A 40 14.77 16.13 5.49
C VAL A 40 15.24 17.08 4.39
N LEU A 41 14.39 17.36 3.38
CA LEU A 41 14.73 18.26 2.28
C LEU A 41 14.98 19.70 2.73
N PHE A 42 14.38 20.15 3.84
CA PHE A 42 14.57 21.51 4.35
C PHE A 42 15.64 21.60 5.46
N ILE A 43 15.74 20.60 6.32
CA ILE A 43 16.53 20.68 7.56
C ILE A 43 17.91 20.02 7.40
N ALA A 44 18.02 18.96 6.61
CA ALA A 44 19.23 18.14 6.53
C ALA A 44 20.13 18.49 5.33
N GLN A 45 19.87 19.59 4.61
CA GLN A 45 20.73 20.00 3.50
C GLN A 45 22.16 20.26 3.98
N GLY A 46 23.14 19.70 3.24
CA GLY A 46 24.56 19.83 3.57
C GLY A 46 25.07 18.85 4.63
N GLN A 47 24.20 18.02 5.23
CA GLN A 47 24.64 16.93 6.12
C GLN A 47 25.20 15.77 5.30
N GLU A 48 26.23 15.09 5.81
CA GLU A 48 26.87 13.94 5.14
C GLU A 48 25.88 12.82 4.79
N TYR A 49 24.85 12.63 5.64
CA TYR A 49 23.83 11.59 5.47
C TYR A 49 22.58 12.05 4.72
N PHE A 50 22.59 13.24 4.11
CA PHE A 50 21.42 13.83 3.46
C PHE A 50 20.78 12.88 2.44
N TRP A 51 21.57 12.37 1.49
CA TRP A 51 21.06 11.48 0.44
C TRP A 51 20.55 10.15 0.97
N THR A 52 21.20 9.60 2.01
CA THR A 52 20.74 8.37 2.68
C THR A 52 19.37 8.57 3.31
N LEU A 53 19.16 9.70 4.00
CA LEU A 53 17.87 10.04 4.59
C LEU A 53 16.81 10.27 3.51
N VAL A 54 17.12 11.02 2.45
CA VAL A 54 16.21 11.24 1.32
C VAL A 54 15.76 9.91 0.71
N LEU A 55 16.70 9.01 0.41
CA LEU A 55 16.37 7.70 -0.16
C LEU A 55 15.57 6.83 0.81
N MET A 56 15.87 6.86 2.11
CA MET A 56 15.13 6.10 3.11
C MET A 56 13.68 6.58 3.21
N PHE A 57 13.45 7.89 3.29
CA PHE A 57 12.10 8.44 3.42
C PHE A 57 11.30 8.37 2.11
N ALA A 58 11.93 8.68 0.96
CA ALA A 58 11.30 8.53 -0.35
C ALA A 58 10.99 7.06 -0.67
N GLY A 59 11.96 6.17 -0.42
CA GLY A 59 11.81 4.73 -0.59
C GLY A 59 10.71 4.17 0.30
N GLY A 60 10.70 4.52 1.59
CA GLY A 60 9.66 4.11 2.53
C GLY A 60 8.26 4.55 2.08
N SER A 61 8.09 5.83 1.73
CA SER A 61 6.81 6.35 1.23
C SER A 61 6.34 5.62 -0.03
N PHE A 62 7.25 5.45 -0.99
CA PHE A 62 6.94 4.76 -2.25
C PHE A 62 6.62 3.27 -2.05
N SER A 63 7.32 2.60 -1.13
CA SER A 63 7.03 1.20 -0.80
C SER A 63 5.64 1.03 -0.20
N PHE A 64 5.22 1.90 0.73
CA PHE A 64 3.86 1.84 1.29
C PHE A 64 2.78 2.21 0.26
N PHE A 65 3.07 3.16 -0.62
CA PHE A 65 2.21 3.46 -1.77
C PHE A 65 2.01 2.21 -2.65
N LEU A 66 3.09 1.57 -3.06
CA LEU A 66 3.02 0.35 -3.87
C LEU A 66 2.29 -0.77 -3.14
N LEU A 67 2.54 -0.95 -1.85
CA LEU A 67 1.93 -1.99 -1.05
C LEU A 67 0.40 -1.83 -1.00
N THR A 68 -0.10 -0.62 -0.75
CA THR A 68 -1.55 -0.34 -0.75
C THR A 68 -2.15 -0.47 -2.15
N HIS A 69 -1.44 -0.03 -3.19
CA HIS A 69 -1.89 -0.14 -4.57
C HIS A 69 -2.00 -1.61 -5.04
N PHE A 70 -0.96 -2.42 -4.78
CA PHE A 70 -0.96 -3.83 -5.15
C PHE A 70 -1.96 -4.64 -4.33
N TYR A 71 -2.20 -4.27 -3.07
CA TYR A 71 -3.25 -4.91 -2.27
C TYR A 71 -4.61 -4.81 -2.96
N ASP A 72 -5.00 -3.61 -3.40
CA ASP A 72 -6.26 -3.40 -4.12
C ASP A 72 -6.27 -4.12 -5.48
N GLN A 73 -5.17 -4.10 -6.24
CA GLN A 73 -5.07 -4.84 -7.51
C GLN A 73 -5.22 -6.36 -7.33
N ILE A 74 -4.60 -6.93 -6.31
CA ILE A 74 -4.70 -8.36 -5.98
C ILE A 74 -6.16 -8.69 -5.63
N LEU A 75 -6.80 -7.85 -4.83
CA LEU A 75 -8.18 -8.03 -4.40
C LEU A 75 -9.15 -8.02 -5.60
N LEU A 76 -8.95 -7.11 -6.56
CA LEU A 76 -9.71 -7.06 -7.81
C LEU A 76 -9.53 -8.34 -8.66
N ARG A 77 -8.29 -8.81 -8.81
CA ARG A 77 -7.97 -10.03 -9.58
C ARG A 77 -8.48 -11.31 -8.93
N LEU A 78 -8.57 -11.33 -7.60
CA LEU A 78 -9.06 -12.46 -6.82
C LEU A 78 -10.59 -12.55 -6.78
N ASN A 79 -11.31 -11.55 -7.31
CA ASN A 79 -12.77 -11.54 -7.29
C ASN A 79 -13.37 -12.83 -7.87
N PRO A 80 -14.04 -13.67 -7.05
CA PRO A 80 -14.64 -14.91 -7.52
C PRO A 80 -15.98 -14.68 -8.23
N THR A 81 -16.58 -13.49 -8.14
CA THR A 81 -17.93 -13.20 -8.69
C THR A 81 -17.94 -12.74 -10.14
N GLY A 82 -16.78 -12.41 -10.73
CA GLY A 82 -16.69 -11.97 -12.14
C GLY A 82 -17.43 -10.67 -12.46
N LYS A 83 -17.96 -9.98 -11.45
CA LYS A 83 -18.55 -8.64 -11.56
C LYS A 83 -17.46 -7.59 -11.39
N ASP A 84 -17.58 -6.45 -12.06
CA ASP A 84 -16.68 -5.33 -11.82
C ASP A 84 -16.83 -4.86 -10.37
N LEU A 85 -15.81 -5.11 -9.55
CA LEU A 85 -15.70 -4.54 -8.22
C LEU A 85 -15.17 -3.13 -8.36
N ILE A 86 -16.04 -2.15 -8.12
CA ILE A 86 -15.62 -0.76 -7.98
C ILE A 86 -15.17 -0.57 -6.54
N LEU A 87 -13.86 -0.68 -6.32
CA LEU A 87 -13.25 -0.33 -5.04
C LEU A 87 -13.13 1.20 -4.96
N VAL A 88 -14.14 1.85 -4.36
CA VAL A 88 -14.11 3.30 -4.09
C VAL A 88 -12.94 3.57 -3.11
N GLN A 89 -12.10 4.55 -3.46
CA GLN A 89 -10.84 4.89 -2.79
C GLN A 89 -10.99 5.95 -1.69
#